data_AF-A0A7Y5JTB3-F1
#
_entry.id   AF-A0A7Y5JTB3-F1
#
_cell.length_a   1.000
_cell.length_b   1.000
_cell.length_c   1.000
_cell.angle_alpha   90.00
_cell.angle_beta   90.00
_cell.angle_gamma   90.00
#
_symmetry.space_group_name_H-M   'P 1'
#
loop_
_entity.id
_entity.type
_entity.pdbx_description
1 polymer ?
#
loop_
_entity_poly.entity_id
_entity_poly.type
_entity_poly.pdbx_seq_one_letter_code
_entity_poly.pdbx_strand_id
1 'polypeptide(L)'
;MDKRVKRFLECAVQYAQGGEMPPRDLIGEVAELPAPLLPNPADARDYLWRILSYPERGRALAVLNAVDVLEEFVPSWTAYTDVRDFRLAAVEEVHLEHWADGLSEFSFGRVCRFHDVVVDERLNGWALTAFATLLCHDKESVAGYVSSLRLDLSQLGATDGEIERVVSIVTEYPVVYGELSEGRNKQFKILPGTLIAVLASMLANQEITKEQTAAAIGAADRWLGKI
;
A
#
# COMPACT_ATOMS: atom_id res chain seq x y z
N MET A 1 1.50 1.24 -25.75
CA MET A 1 2.58 1.53 -24.80
C MET A 1 3.92 1.64 -25.54
N ASP A 2 4.73 2.66 -25.24
CA ASP A 2 6.09 2.84 -25.79
C ASP A 2 7.02 1.68 -25.37
N LYS A 3 7.97 1.31 -26.24
CA LYS A 3 8.91 0.21 -25.96
C LYS A 3 9.81 0.48 -24.74
N ARG A 4 10.16 1.75 -24.50
CA ARG A 4 10.98 2.18 -23.35
C ARG A 4 10.19 2.04 -22.06
N VAL A 5 8.93 2.49 -22.04
CA VAL A 5 8.01 2.31 -20.90
C VAL A 5 7.82 0.83 -20.60
N LYS A 6 7.61 -0.01 -21.62
CA LYS A 6 7.51 -1.46 -21.44
C LYS A 6 8.78 -2.05 -20.80
N ARG A 7 9.96 -1.73 -21.35
CA ARG A 7 11.24 -2.20 -20.82
C ARG A 7 11.47 -1.72 -19.38
N PHE A 8 11.10 -0.48 -19.07
CA PHE A 8 11.17 0.08 -17.73
C PHE A 8 10.29 -0.70 -16.74
N LEU A 9 9.04 -0.99 -17.11
CA LEU A 9 8.14 -1.82 -16.29
C LEU A 9 8.67 -3.25 -16.11
N GLU A 10 9.28 -3.84 -17.15
CA GLU A 10 9.95 -5.15 -17.04
C GLU A 10 11.11 -5.11 -16.03
N CYS A 11 11.95 -4.07 -16.08
CA CYS A 11 13.02 -3.87 -15.09
C CYS A 11 12.47 -3.61 -13.69
N ALA A 12 11.38 -2.84 -13.55
CA ALA A 12 10.74 -2.60 -12.26
C ALA A 12 10.18 -3.89 -11.65
N VAL A 13 9.62 -4.79 -12.47
CA VAL A 13 9.21 -6.13 -12.02
C VAL A 13 10.42 -6.94 -11.54
N GLN A 14 11.53 -6.94 -12.28
CA GLN A 14 12.75 -7.62 -11.86
C GLN A 14 13.29 -7.04 -10.56
N TYR A 15 13.24 -5.73 -10.39
CA TYR A 15 13.67 -5.08 -9.16
C TYR A 15 12.81 -5.49 -7.98
N ALA A 16 11.49 -5.56 -8.16
CA ALA A 16 10.56 -6.06 -7.14
C ALA A 16 10.87 -7.51 -6.72
N GLN A 17 11.44 -8.34 -7.61
CA GLN A 17 11.87 -9.72 -7.33
C GLN A 17 13.19 -9.82 -6.55
N GLY A 18 13.89 -8.70 -6.30
CA GLY A 18 15.27 -8.70 -5.76
C GLY A 18 16.36 -8.63 -6.82
N GLY A 19 16.00 -8.30 -8.06
CA GLY A 19 16.95 -8.04 -9.14
C GLY A 19 17.60 -6.65 -9.05
N GLU A 20 18.26 -6.25 -10.13
CA GLU A 20 18.89 -4.94 -10.23
C GLU A 20 17.86 -3.82 -10.45
N MET A 21 18.15 -2.64 -9.91
CA MET A 21 17.38 -1.43 -10.15
C MET A 21 17.35 -1.10 -11.65
N PRO A 22 16.23 -0.56 -12.20
CA PRO A 22 16.20 -0.09 -13.58
C PRO A 22 17.40 0.84 -13.88
N PRO A 23 18.08 0.66 -15.02
CA PRO A 23 19.22 1.49 -15.40
C PRO A 23 18.89 2.98 -15.39
N ARG A 24 19.80 3.82 -14.87
CA ARG A 24 19.54 5.26 -14.70
C ARG A 24 19.27 5.99 -16.01
N ASP A 25 19.92 5.57 -17.09
CA ASP A 25 19.67 6.02 -18.45
C ASP A 25 18.23 5.70 -18.87
N LEU A 26 17.76 4.48 -18.63
CA LEU A 26 16.37 4.08 -18.92
C LEU A 26 15.34 4.86 -18.08
N ILE A 27 15.64 5.12 -16.81
CA ILE A 27 14.80 5.97 -15.95
C ILE A 27 14.71 7.38 -16.56
N GLY A 28 15.84 7.98 -16.95
CA GLY A 28 15.88 9.29 -17.60
C GLY A 28 15.12 9.32 -18.93
N GLU A 29 15.31 8.30 -19.76
CA GLU A 29 14.60 8.17 -21.04
C GLU A 29 13.07 8.15 -20.86
N VAL A 30 12.56 7.48 -19.82
CA VAL A 30 11.12 7.42 -19.54
C VAL A 30 10.61 8.74 -18.97
N ALA A 31 11.37 9.38 -18.07
CA ALA A 31 11.02 10.67 -17.48
C ALA A 31 10.87 11.79 -18.53
N GLU A 32 11.58 11.71 -19.65
CA GLU A 32 11.53 12.70 -20.73
C GLU A 32 10.39 12.45 -21.74
N LEU A 33 9.64 11.34 -21.62
CA LEU A 33 8.56 11.04 -22.55
C LEU A 33 7.33 11.92 -22.28
N PRO A 34 6.60 12.30 -23.33
CA PRO A 34 5.33 13.00 -23.15
C PRO A 34 4.29 12.05 -22.55
N ALA A 35 3.63 12.50 -21.48
CA ALA A 35 2.46 11.83 -20.93
C ALA A 35 1.27 11.85 -21.92
N PRO A 36 0.36 10.87 -21.88
CA PRO A 36 0.37 9.70 -20.97
C PRO A 36 1.36 8.61 -21.43
N LEU A 37 2.14 8.10 -20.48
CA LEU A 37 3.05 6.96 -20.63
C LEU A 37 2.26 5.64 -20.79
N LEU A 38 1.12 5.55 -20.12
CA LEU A 38 0.17 4.45 -20.10
C LEU A 38 -1.17 4.88 -20.71
N PRO A 39 -1.25 5.02 -22.05
CA PRO A 39 -2.49 5.44 -22.74
C PRO A 39 -3.68 4.50 -22.50
N ASN A 40 -3.41 3.27 -22.05
CA ASN A 40 -4.40 2.34 -21.54
C ASN A 40 -3.81 1.60 -20.32
N PRO A 41 -4.12 2.02 -19.08
CA PRO A 41 -3.57 1.40 -17.87
C PRO A 41 -3.85 -0.11 -17.77
N ALA A 42 -4.95 -0.59 -18.36
CA ALA A 42 -5.28 -2.01 -18.41
C ALA A 42 -4.23 -2.84 -19.18
N ASP A 43 -3.54 -2.26 -20.16
CA ASP A 43 -2.48 -2.94 -20.93
C ASP A 43 -1.19 -3.12 -20.10
N ALA A 44 -1.04 -2.35 -19.02
CA ALA A 44 0.11 -2.38 -18.14
C ALA A 44 -0.19 -2.98 -16.75
N ARG A 45 -1.45 -3.32 -16.47
CA ARG A 45 -1.90 -3.83 -15.15
C ARG A 45 -1.10 -5.04 -14.67
N ASP A 46 -0.73 -5.93 -15.59
CA ASP A 46 -0.03 -7.16 -15.26
C ASP A 46 1.37 -6.85 -14.67
N TYR A 47 1.99 -5.73 -15.06
CA TYR A 47 3.24 -5.28 -14.43
C TYR A 47 3.01 -4.81 -13.00
N LEU A 48 1.98 -3.99 -12.76
CA LEU A 48 1.64 -3.52 -11.42
C LEU A 48 1.32 -4.68 -10.47
N TRP A 49 0.48 -5.63 -10.91
CA TRP A 49 0.12 -6.80 -10.10
C TRP A 49 1.30 -7.69 -9.81
N ARG A 50 2.22 -7.87 -10.77
CA ARG A 50 3.48 -8.57 -10.55
C ARG A 50 4.37 -7.84 -9.55
N ILE A 51 4.56 -6.53 -9.71
CA ILE A 51 5.34 -5.71 -8.76
C ILE A 51 4.79 -5.88 -7.33
N LEU A 52 3.48 -5.73 -7.15
CA LEU A 52 2.83 -5.86 -5.85
C LEU A 52 2.92 -7.25 -5.25
N SER A 53 3.12 -8.29 -6.07
CA SER A 53 3.21 -9.67 -5.62
C SER A 53 4.61 -10.07 -5.12
N TYR A 54 5.64 -9.28 -5.43
CA TYR A 54 7.02 -9.63 -5.10
C TYR A 54 7.52 -8.99 -3.79
N PRO A 55 8.59 -9.52 -3.18
CA PRO A 55 9.14 -9.02 -1.92
C PRO A 55 9.47 -7.52 -1.95
N GLU A 56 10.32 -7.08 -2.87
CA GLU A 56 10.88 -5.72 -2.94
C GLU A 56 9.94 -4.70 -3.61
N ARG A 57 8.62 -4.88 -3.44
CA ARG A 57 7.57 -4.07 -4.09
C ARG A 57 7.68 -2.59 -3.76
N GLY A 58 8.04 -2.22 -2.53
CA GLY A 58 8.15 -0.81 -2.11
C GLY A 58 9.20 -0.06 -2.92
N ARG A 59 10.37 -0.68 -3.13
CA ARG A 59 11.45 -0.13 -3.95
C ARG A 59 11.06 0.04 -5.41
N ALA A 60 10.39 -0.96 -5.99
CA ALA A 60 9.91 -0.86 -7.37
C ALA A 60 8.84 0.24 -7.54
N LEU A 61 7.90 0.35 -6.60
CA LEU A 61 6.89 1.43 -6.60
C LEU A 61 7.55 2.81 -6.48
N ALA A 62 8.61 2.95 -5.68
CA ALA A 62 9.35 4.20 -5.56
C ALA A 62 9.99 4.63 -6.91
N VAL A 63 10.51 3.67 -7.68
CA VAL A 63 11.05 3.93 -9.02
C VAL A 63 9.95 4.32 -10.00
N LEU A 64 8.78 3.67 -9.96
CA LEU A 64 7.62 4.07 -10.76
C LEU A 64 7.13 5.49 -10.42
N ASN A 65 7.13 5.85 -9.13
CA ASN A 65 6.74 7.18 -8.67
C ASN A 65 7.73 8.26 -9.09
N ALA A 66 9.03 7.95 -9.19
CA ALA A 66 10.07 8.92 -9.57
C ALA A 66 9.94 9.44 -11.02
N VAL A 67 9.15 8.77 -11.85
CA VAL A 67 8.91 9.12 -13.27
C VAL A 67 7.41 9.18 -13.59
N ASP A 68 6.57 9.43 -12.58
CA ASP A 68 5.12 9.63 -12.68
C ASP A 68 4.33 8.47 -13.32
N VAL A 69 4.92 7.26 -13.45
CA VAL A 69 4.19 6.08 -13.95
C VAL A 69 3.18 5.56 -12.94
N LEU A 70 3.45 5.72 -11.63
CA LEU A 70 2.55 5.24 -10.58
C LEU A 70 1.20 5.99 -10.57
N GLU A 71 1.20 7.29 -10.85
CA GLU A 71 -0.04 8.07 -10.91
C GLU A 71 -0.91 7.72 -12.12
N GLU A 72 -0.31 7.27 -13.22
CA GLU A 72 -1.07 6.78 -14.38
C GLU A 72 -1.73 5.42 -14.13
N PHE A 73 -1.18 4.60 -13.24
CA PHE A 73 -1.86 3.39 -12.77
C PHE A 73 -3.03 3.71 -11.85
N VAL A 74 -2.81 4.62 -10.90
CA VAL A 74 -3.79 4.92 -9.84
C VAL A 74 -3.93 6.44 -9.72
N PRO A 75 -4.81 7.08 -10.51
CA PRO A 75 -4.99 8.54 -10.44
C PRO A 75 -5.32 9.05 -9.03
N SER A 76 -6.05 8.30 -8.20
CA SER A 76 -6.33 8.63 -6.81
C SER A 76 -5.11 8.63 -5.88
N TRP A 77 -3.98 8.03 -6.27
CA TRP A 77 -2.67 8.22 -5.62
C TRP A 77 -2.26 9.70 -5.61
N THR A 78 -2.72 10.46 -6.61
CA THR A 78 -2.31 11.85 -6.73
C THR A 78 -2.90 12.75 -5.64
N ALA A 79 -4.02 12.31 -5.04
CA ALA A 79 -4.59 12.94 -3.87
C ALA A 79 -3.59 12.84 -2.71
N TYR A 80 -3.28 13.99 -2.10
CA TYR A 80 -2.41 14.12 -0.91
C TYR A 80 -0.91 13.89 -1.20
N THR A 81 -0.33 14.82 -1.96
CA THR A 81 1.12 14.88 -2.27
C THR A 81 1.99 14.98 -1.02
N ASP A 82 1.48 15.63 0.04
CA ASP A 82 2.14 15.89 1.32
C ASP A 82 2.55 14.63 2.09
N VAL A 83 1.95 13.47 1.76
CA VAL A 83 2.17 12.19 2.45
C VAL A 83 2.60 11.06 1.50
N ARG A 84 2.94 11.34 0.24
CA ARG A 84 3.33 10.29 -0.74
C ARG A 84 4.58 9.54 -0.33
N ASP A 85 5.67 10.24 -0.02
CA ASP A 85 6.94 9.60 0.37
C ASP A 85 6.79 8.73 1.62
N PHE A 86 5.96 9.20 2.56
CA PHE A 86 5.60 8.47 3.75
C PHE A 86 4.86 7.15 3.44
N ARG A 87 3.86 7.19 2.56
CA ARG A 87 3.07 6.01 2.16
C ARG A 87 3.94 5.01 1.40
N LEU A 88 4.82 5.48 0.52
CA LEU A 88 5.80 4.62 -0.19
C LEU A 88 6.74 3.92 0.78
N ALA A 89 7.29 4.65 1.77
CA ALA A 89 8.13 4.05 2.80
C ALA A 89 7.36 3.01 3.62
N ALA A 90 6.09 3.27 3.96
CA ALA A 90 5.27 2.32 4.70
C ALA A 90 5.00 1.03 3.92
N VAL A 91 4.89 1.07 2.58
CA VAL A 91 4.74 -0.15 1.78
C VAL A 91 5.93 -1.11 1.95
N GLU A 92 7.15 -0.59 2.03
CA GLU A 92 8.35 -1.40 2.29
C GLU A 92 8.29 -2.07 3.67
N GLU A 93 7.80 -1.34 4.68
CA GLU A 93 7.69 -1.83 6.05
C GLU A 93 6.64 -2.94 6.21
N VAL A 94 5.57 -2.94 5.39
CA VAL A 94 4.61 -4.06 5.33
C VAL A 94 5.33 -5.34 4.92
N HIS A 95 6.23 -5.26 3.94
CA HIS A 95 6.93 -6.41 3.40
C HIS A 95 7.95 -6.99 4.39
N LEU A 96 8.72 -6.14 5.07
CA LEU A 96 9.78 -6.58 5.99
C LEU A 96 9.24 -7.18 7.29
N GLU A 97 7.92 -7.34 7.42
CA GLU A 97 7.25 -7.85 8.61
C GLU A 97 7.65 -7.10 9.88
N HIS A 98 8.02 -5.82 9.79
CA HIS A 98 8.46 -5.03 10.95
C HIS A 98 7.39 -4.90 12.05
N TRP A 99 6.14 -5.27 11.74
CA TRP A 99 5.06 -5.42 12.70
C TRP A 99 5.20 -6.66 13.61
N ALA A 100 6.03 -7.66 13.26
CA ALA A 100 6.30 -8.84 14.10
C ALA A 100 6.88 -8.47 15.48
N ASP A 101 7.75 -7.46 15.54
CA ASP A 101 8.46 -7.06 16.77
C ASP A 101 7.57 -6.43 17.87
N GLY A 102 6.28 -6.20 17.57
CA GLY A 102 5.28 -5.64 18.47
C GLY A 102 4.07 -6.53 18.77
N LEU A 103 3.92 -7.63 18.03
CA LEU A 103 2.74 -8.50 18.15
C LEU A 103 2.99 -9.70 19.05
N SER A 104 1.92 -10.17 19.70
CA SER A 104 1.93 -11.50 20.31
C SER A 104 1.97 -12.56 19.21
N GLU A 105 2.47 -13.77 19.49
CA GLU A 105 2.45 -14.90 18.54
C GLU A 105 1.03 -15.16 18.00
N PHE A 106 0.01 -15.06 18.86
CA PHE A 106 -1.39 -15.18 18.46
C PHE A 106 -1.80 -14.09 17.46
N SER A 107 -1.48 -12.82 17.74
CA SER A 107 -1.79 -11.69 16.86
C SER A 107 -1.03 -11.79 15.54
N PHE A 108 0.25 -12.13 15.60
CA PHE A 108 1.09 -12.33 14.41
C PHE A 108 0.52 -13.44 13.52
N GLY A 109 0.19 -14.59 14.10
CA GLY A 109 -0.46 -15.69 13.37
C GLY A 109 -1.84 -15.36 12.81
N ARG A 110 -2.58 -14.38 13.35
CA ARG A 110 -3.83 -13.89 12.73
C ARG A 110 -3.55 -13.06 11.47
N VAL A 111 -2.58 -12.16 11.52
CA VAL A 111 -2.25 -11.31 10.37
C VAL A 111 -1.59 -12.14 9.26
N CYS A 112 -0.71 -13.09 9.56
CA CYS A 112 -0.18 -14.02 8.55
C CYS A 112 -1.33 -14.77 7.86
N ARG A 113 -2.26 -15.37 8.63
CA ARG A 113 -3.45 -16.02 8.06
C ARG A 113 -4.26 -15.11 7.16
N PHE A 114 -4.40 -13.83 7.52
CA PHE A 114 -5.11 -12.85 6.70
C PHE A 114 -4.37 -12.58 5.37
N HIS A 115 -3.05 -12.44 5.42
CA HIS A 115 -2.23 -12.12 4.25
C HIS A 115 -1.97 -13.32 3.32
N ASP A 116 -1.97 -14.54 3.85
CA ASP A 116 -1.78 -15.77 3.10
C ASP A 116 -3.01 -16.16 2.25
N VAL A 117 -4.15 -15.49 2.46
CA VAL A 117 -5.34 -15.65 1.61
C VAL A 117 -5.05 -15.11 0.21
N VAL A 118 -5.30 -15.95 -0.80
CA VAL A 118 -5.40 -15.53 -2.19
C VAL A 118 -6.84 -15.11 -2.47
N VAL A 119 -7.05 -13.86 -2.87
CA VAL A 119 -8.35 -13.28 -3.20
C VAL A 119 -8.65 -13.54 -4.67
N ASP A 120 -9.84 -14.08 -4.94
CA ASP A 120 -10.34 -14.41 -6.28
C ASP A 120 -9.32 -15.14 -7.16
N GLU A 121 -8.53 -16.03 -6.55
CA GLU A 121 -7.49 -16.84 -7.19
C GLU A 121 -6.38 -16.03 -7.90
N ARG A 122 -6.24 -14.72 -7.59
CA ARG A 122 -5.35 -13.81 -8.33
C ARG A 122 -4.25 -13.19 -7.47
N LEU A 123 -4.60 -12.41 -6.45
CA LEU A 123 -3.64 -11.69 -5.61
C LEU A 123 -3.70 -12.16 -4.16
N ASN A 124 -2.54 -12.28 -3.51
CA ASN A 124 -2.50 -12.56 -2.08
C ASN A 124 -2.78 -11.31 -1.24
N GLY A 125 -3.18 -11.54 0.01
CA GLY A 125 -3.48 -10.48 0.96
C GLY A 125 -2.29 -9.56 1.25
N TRP A 126 -1.05 -10.05 1.11
CA TRP A 126 0.15 -9.22 1.19
C TRP A 126 0.17 -8.14 0.10
N ALA A 127 -0.08 -8.51 -1.16
CA ALA A 127 -0.11 -7.59 -2.29
C ALA A 127 -1.20 -6.53 -2.12
N LEU A 128 -2.40 -6.95 -1.72
CA LEU A 128 -3.54 -6.06 -1.52
C LEU A 128 -3.37 -5.14 -0.32
N THR A 129 -2.72 -5.61 0.76
CA THR A 129 -2.41 -4.77 1.93
C THR A 129 -1.34 -3.74 1.61
N ALA A 130 -0.29 -4.13 0.87
CA ALA A 130 0.70 -3.18 0.36
C ALA A 130 0.06 -2.13 -0.55
N PHE A 131 -0.85 -2.55 -1.44
CA PHE A 131 -1.57 -1.62 -2.30
C PHE A 131 -2.49 -0.69 -1.51
N ALA A 132 -3.23 -1.19 -0.52
CA ALA A 132 -4.05 -0.36 0.36
C ALA A 132 -3.21 0.62 1.20
N THR A 133 -2.02 0.20 1.66
CA THR A 133 -1.06 1.04 2.39
C THR A 133 -0.64 2.26 1.58
N LEU A 134 -0.43 2.09 0.27
CA LEU A 134 -0.16 3.18 -0.66
C LEU A 134 -1.32 4.20 -0.68
N LEU A 135 -2.54 3.78 -0.37
CA LEU A 135 -3.76 4.58 -0.53
C LEU A 135 -4.31 5.13 0.80
N CYS A 136 -3.88 4.60 1.94
CA CYS A 136 -4.29 5.07 3.27
C CYS A 136 -3.92 6.54 3.50
N HIS A 137 -4.89 7.34 3.96
CA HIS A 137 -4.68 8.70 4.41
C HIS A 137 -5.63 9.03 5.56
N ASP A 138 -5.34 10.06 6.35
CA ASP A 138 -6.02 10.41 7.60
C ASP A 138 -7.13 11.47 7.45
N LYS A 139 -7.48 11.85 6.21
CA LYS A 139 -8.39 12.99 5.93
C LYS A 139 -9.86 12.56 5.77
N GLU A 140 -10.76 13.40 6.26
CA GLU A 140 -12.17 13.08 6.58
C GLU A 140 -13.12 12.77 5.39
N SER A 141 -12.75 13.05 4.13
CA SER A 141 -13.65 12.81 2.98
C SER A 141 -13.50 11.38 2.42
N VAL A 142 -13.95 10.39 3.20
CA VAL A 142 -13.81 8.97 2.84
C VAL A 142 -14.72 8.59 1.65
N ALA A 143 -15.94 9.11 1.55
CA ALA A 143 -16.92 8.66 0.55
C ALA A 143 -16.53 9.01 -0.91
N GLY A 144 -16.06 10.24 -1.15
CA GLY A 144 -15.62 10.68 -2.47
C GLY A 144 -14.34 9.96 -2.89
N TYR A 145 -13.40 9.81 -1.97
CA TYR A 145 -12.15 9.09 -2.20
C TYR A 145 -12.39 7.60 -2.52
N VAL A 146 -13.25 6.92 -1.75
CA VAL A 146 -13.60 5.51 -2.00
C VAL A 146 -14.24 5.32 -3.37
N SER A 147 -15.07 6.27 -3.82
CA SER A 147 -15.70 6.20 -5.14
C SER A 147 -14.66 6.31 -6.28
N SER A 148 -13.70 7.24 -6.17
CA SER A 148 -12.58 7.35 -7.12
C SER A 148 -11.69 6.11 -7.09
N LEU A 149 -11.38 5.59 -5.90
CA LEU A 149 -10.55 4.40 -5.74
C LEU A 149 -11.18 3.16 -6.38
N ARG A 150 -12.50 2.96 -6.18
CA ARG A 150 -13.24 1.86 -6.83
C ARG A 150 -13.17 1.97 -8.35
N LEU A 151 -13.27 3.18 -8.89
CA LEU A 151 -13.17 3.42 -10.33
C LEU A 151 -11.76 3.07 -10.86
N ASP A 152 -10.71 3.58 -10.21
CA ASP A 152 -9.32 3.32 -10.61
C ASP A 152 -9.01 1.81 -10.58
N LEU A 153 -9.39 1.13 -9.49
CA LEU A 153 -9.21 -0.32 -9.35
C LEU A 153 -9.97 -1.11 -10.42
N SER A 154 -11.21 -0.71 -10.72
CA SER A 154 -12.01 -1.33 -11.78
C SER A 154 -11.37 -1.15 -13.16
N GLN A 155 -10.82 0.03 -13.45
CA GLN A 155 -10.08 0.31 -14.70
C GLN A 155 -8.80 -0.51 -14.82
N LEU A 156 -8.14 -0.80 -13.70
CA LEU A 156 -7.02 -1.74 -13.63
C LEU A 156 -7.44 -3.21 -13.75
N GLY A 157 -8.75 -3.50 -13.83
CA GLY A 157 -9.29 -4.85 -13.88
C GLY A 157 -9.10 -5.62 -12.58
N ALA A 158 -9.19 -4.95 -11.44
CA ALA A 158 -9.35 -5.62 -10.14
C ALA A 158 -10.71 -6.31 -10.05
N THR A 159 -10.76 -7.43 -9.34
CA THR A 159 -12.00 -8.15 -9.04
C THR A 159 -12.75 -7.47 -7.90
N ASP A 160 -14.03 -7.81 -7.72
CA ASP A 160 -14.84 -7.27 -6.63
C ASP A 160 -14.22 -7.60 -5.25
N GLY A 161 -13.68 -8.81 -5.06
CA GLY A 161 -13.04 -9.20 -3.81
C GLY A 161 -11.79 -8.37 -3.50
N GLU A 162 -10.98 -8.05 -4.52
CA GLU A 162 -9.80 -7.21 -4.37
C GLU A 162 -10.17 -5.75 -4.08
N ILE A 163 -11.20 -5.24 -4.77
CA ILE A 163 -11.74 -3.90 -4.52
C ILE A 163 -12.23 -3.78 -3.09
N GLU A 164 -13.07 -4.71 -2.63
CA GLU A 164 -13.60 -4.69 -1.25
C GLU A 164 -12.47 -4.78 -0.23
N ARG A 165 -11.45 -5.61 -0.50
CA ARG A 165 -10.29 -5.75 0.38
C ARG A 165 -9.54 -4.44 0.56
N VAL A 166 -9.22 -3.76 -0.54
CA VAL A 166 -8.48 -2.49 -0.51
C VAL A 166 -9.33 -1.39 0.12
N VAL A 167 -10.61 -1.31 -0.25
CA VAL A 167 -11.55 -0.28 0.24
C VAL A 167 -11.79 -0.41 1.74
N SER A 168 -11.93 -1.63 2.29
CA SER A 168 -12.09 -1.85 3.74
C SER A 168 -10.89 -1.28 4.50
N ILE A 169 -9.67 -1.59 4.09
CA ILE A 169 -8.45 -1.08 4.74
C ILE A 169 -8.40 0.46 4.67
N VAL A 170 -8.64 1.04 3.50
CA VAL A 170 -8.62 2.50 3.31
C VAL A 170 -9.68 3.22 4.14
N THR A 171 -10.86 2.61 4.30
CA THR A 171 -12.00 3.20 5.03
C THR A 171 -11.81 3.11 6.54
N GLU A 172 -11.25 2.01 7.04
CA GLU A 172 -11.04 1.77 8.46
C GLU A 172 -9.80 2.48 9.01
N TYR A 173 -8.79 2.72 8.16
CA TYR A 173 -7.53 3.34 8.56
C TYR A 173 -7.70 4.68 9.30
N PRO A 174 -8.44 5.70 8.77
CA PRO A 174 -8.61 6.97 9.47
C PRO A 174 -9.26 6.83 10.85
N VAL A 175 -10.15 5.85 11.03
CA VAL A 175 -10.85 5.62 12.31
C VAL A 175 -9.87 5.12 13.35
N VAL A 176 -9.14 4.05 13.03
CA VAL A 176 -8.16 3.44 13.94
C VAL A 176 -6.99 4.39 14.19
N TYR A 177 -6.54 5.13 13.17
CA TYR A 177 -5.54 6.17 13.32
C TYR A 177 -6.01 7.29 14.25
N GLY A 178 -7.25 7.77 14.09
CA GLY A 178 -7.86 8.78 14.96
C GLY A 178 -7.85 8.34 16.41
N GLU A 179 -8.35 7.15 16.72
CA GLU A 179 -8.39 6.61 18.08
C GLU A 179 -6.99 6.43 18.70
N LEU A 180 -6.02 5.97 17.90
CA LEU A 180 -4.61 5.88 18.30
C LEU A 180 -3.99 7.25 18.60
N SER A 181 -4.39 8.28 17.85
CA SER A 181 -3.87 9.64 17.97
C SER A 181 -4.52 10.43 19.12
N GLU A 182 -5.79 10.18 19.45
CA GLU A 182 -6.51 10.84 20.55
C GLU A 182 -6.00 10.41 21.92
N GLY A 183 -5.54 9.15 22.06
CA GLY A 183 -4.94 8.64 23.29
C GLY A 183 -3.56 9.22 23.62
N ARG A 184 -2.91 9.93 22.69
CA ARG A 184 -1.52 10.38 22.83
C ARG A 184 -1.39 11.86 22.47
N ASN A 185 -1.00 12.70 23.43
CA ASN A 185 -0.82 14.16 23.29
C ASN A 185 -0.20 14.59 21.94
N LYS A 186 -1.05 14.89 20.95
CA LYS A 186 -0.94 15.78 19.77
C LYS A 186 0.40 15.99 19.02
N GLN A 187 1.41 15.16 19.19
CA GLN A 187 2.67 15.26 18.44
C GLN A 187 3.18 13.90 17.96
N PHE A 188 2.30 13.08 17.38
CA PHE A 188 2.80 12.04 16.49
C PHE A 188 3.44 12.70 15.29
N LYS A 189 4.77 12.58 15.17
CA LYS A 189 5.36 12.57 13.83
C LYS A 189 4.78 11.34 13.14
N ILE A 190 4.11 11.56 12.01
CA ILE A 190 3.62 10.50 11.13
C ILE A 190 4.88 9.77 10.61
N LEU A 191 5.25 8.65 11.26
CA LEU A 191 6.37 7.78 10.90
C LEU A 191 5.82 6.52 10.21
N PRO A 192 6.48 5.95 9.18
CA PRO A 192 5.95 4.80 8.42
C PRO A 192 5.44 3.69 9.33
N GLY A 193 6.16 3.48 10.43
CA GLY A 193 5.77 2.64 11.55
C GLY A 193 4.38 2.85 12.15
N THR A 194 3.90 4.09 12.27
CA THR A 194 2.56 4.40 12.77
C THR A 194 1.50 3.82 11.83
N LEU A 195 1.69 3.94 10.51
CA LEU A 195 0.77 3.34 9.54
C LEU A 195 0.78 1.82 9.69
N ILE A 196 1.96 1.21 9.81
CA ILE A 196 2.10 -0.23 10.03
C ILE A 196 1.43 -0.68 11.33
N ALA A 197 1.56 0.08 12.41
CA ALA A 197 0.93 -0.22 13.69
C ALA A 197 -0.60 -0.17 13.58
N VAL A 198 -1.16 0.79 12.83
CA VAL A 198 -2.60 0.90 12.54
C VAL A 198 -3.07 -0.32 11.72
N LEU A 199 -2.34 -0.69 10.67
CA LEU A 199 -2.67 -1.85 9.84
C LEU A 199 -2.60 -3.15 10.63
N ALA A 200 -1.50 -3.42 11.33
CA ALA A 200 -1.35 -4.62 12.16
C ALA A 200 -2.48 -4.74 13.19
N SER A 201 -2.90 -3.60 13.74
CA SER A 201 -4.03 -3.46 14.66
C SER A 201 -5.38 -3.84 14.03
N MET A 202 -5.68 -3.33 12.84
CA MET A 202 -6.88 -3.67 12.07
C MET A 202 -6.90 -5.16 11.71
N LEU A 203 -5.78 -5.67 11.18
CA LEU A 203 -5.68 -7.01 10.63
C LEU A 203 -5.62 -8.11 11.70
N ALA A 204 -5.05 -7.82 12.87
CA ALA A 204 -5.07 -8.74 14.01
C ALA A 204 -6.48 -8.91 14.61
N ASN A 205 -7.43 -8.04 14.25
CA ASN A 205 -8.75 -7.91 14.89
C ASN A 205 -9.93 -7.99 13.92
N GLN A 206 -9.80 -8.79 12.85
CA GLN A 206 -10.77 -9.04 11.77
C GLN A 206 -12.26 -9.32 12.14
N GLU A 207 -12.59 -9.48 13.42
CA GLU A 207 -13.96 -9.30 13.90
C GLU A 207 -13.92 -7.99 14.69
N ILE A 208 -14.30 -6.85 14.11
CA ILE A 208 -14.05 -5.55 14.76
C ILE A 208 -15.23 -5.23 15.68
N THR A 209 -15.10 -5.59 16.96
CA THR A 209 -15.89 -4.97 18.04
C THR A 209 -15.11 -3.84 18.69
N LYS A 210 -15.80 -2.93 19.39
CA LYS A 210 -15.18 -1.82 20.15
C LYS A 210 -14.09 -2.28 21.13
N GLU A 211 -14.19 -3.49 21.68
CA GLU A 211 -13.19 -4.05 22.60
C GLU A 211 -11.90 -4.47 21.88
N GLN A 212 -11.99 -4.89 20.62
CA GLN A 212 -10.85 -5.33 19.83
C GLN A 212 -10.06 -4.15 19.24
N THR A 213 -10.74 -3.05 18.94
CA THR A 213 -10.12 -1.74 18.68
C THR A 213 -9.20 -1.29 19.83
N ALA A 214 -9.64 -1.45 21.08
CA ALA A 214 -8.81 -1.14 22.26
C ALA A 214 -7.58 -2.04 22.40
N ALA A 215 -7.67 -3.32 22.01
CA ALA A 215 -6.54 -4.25 22.02
C ALA A 215 -5.52 -3.93 20.91
N ALA A 216 -6.00 -3.50 19.75
CA ALA A 216 -5.24 -2.90 18.65
C ALA A 216 -4.41 -1.70 19.14
N ILE A 217 -5.07 -0.76 19.83
CA ILE A 217 -4.43 0.40 20.47
C ILE A 217 -3.31 -0.03 21.42
N GLY A 218 -3.55 -1.02 22.28
CA GLY A 218 -2.54 -1.54 23.20
C GLY A 218 -1.34 -2.23 22.50
N ALA A 219 -1.53 -2.80 21.30
CA ALA A 219 -0.43 -3.38 20.51
C ALA A 219 0.43 -2.30 19.84
N ALA A 220 -0.22 -1.30 19.24
CA ALA A 220 0.46 -0.12 18.71
C ALA A 220 1.20 0.68 19.80
N ASP A 221 0.66 0.75 21.03
CA ASP A 221 1.31 1.36 22.20
C ASP A 221 2.62 0.66 22.58
N ARG A 222 2.61 -0.69 22.61
CA ARG A 222 3.81 -1.48 22.91
C ARG A 222 4.89 -1.35 21.82
N TRP A 223 4.49 -1.17 20.58
CA TRP A 223 5.42 -1.03 19.45
C TRP A 223 6.04 0.36 19.43
N LEU A 224 5.22 1.41 19.48
CA LEU A 224 5.67 2.81 19.45
C LEU A 224 6.40 3.25 20.72
N GLY A 225 6.21 2.57 21.86
CA GLY A 225 6.97 2.81 23.08
C GLY A 225 8.38 2.19 23.09
N LYS A 226 8.76 1.44 22.05
CA LYS A 226 10.08 0.80 21.91
C LYS A 226 11.00 1.49 20.88
N ILE A 227 10.48 2.47 20.14
CA ILE A 227 11.21 3.31 19.17
C ILE A 227 11.53 4.65 19.83
#